data_AF-A0A950XKC0-F1
#
_entry.id   AF-A0A950XKC0-F1
#
_cell.length_a   1.000
_cell.length_b   1.000
_cell.length_c   1.000
_cell.angle_alpha   90.00
_cell.angle_beta   90.00
_cell.angle_gamma   90.00
#
_symmetry.space_group_name_H-M   'P 1'
#
loop_
_entity.id
_entity.type
_entity.pdbx_description
1 polymer ?
#
loop_
_entity_poly.entity_id
_entity_poly.type
_entity_poly.pdbx_seq_one_letter_code
_entity_poly.pdbx_strand_id
1 'polypeptide(L)'
;MTDDERFSLLISVMGANDLLPFRDQRIPPDVEMSAGYVPGIPRLGVPALRMSDASLGVTNPGYRPGDTATALPAGLALAACFDPELARVSGAAIGHEARSRGFNVLLAGGINLARDPRNGRNFEYLSEDPLLSATLA
;
A
#
# COMPACT_ATOMS: atom_id res chain seq x y z
N MET A 1 -14.03 19.65 -15.97
CA MET A 1 -14.23 18.24 -15.58
C MET A 1 -15.73 17.96 -15.57
N THR A 2 -16.20 16.91 -16.23
CA THR A 2 -17.62 16.50 -16.20
C THR A 2 -18.01 16.01 -14.79
N ASP A 3 -19.30 15.83 -14.53
CA ASP A 3 -19.77 15.24 -13.28
C ASP A 3 -19.25 13.80 -13.15
N ASP A 4 -19.32 13.00 -14.22
CA ASP A 4 -18.80 11.62 -14.24
C ASP A 4 -17.30 11.55 -13.94
N GLU A 5 -16.50 12.45 -14.54
CA GLU A 5 -15.06 12.54 -14.27
C GLU A 5 -14.79 12.92 -12.80
N ARG A 6 -15.66 13.72 -12.16
CA ARG A 6 -15.53 14.03 -10.72
C ARG A 6 -15.91 12.84 -9.85
N PHE A 7 -17.01 12.16 -10.17
CA PHE A 7 -17.45 10.99 -9.41
C PHE A 7 -16.48 9.82 -9.52
N SER A 8 -15.82 9.63 -10.68
CA SER A 8 -14.83 8.56 -10.85
C SER A 8 -13.63 8.69 -9.92
N LEU A 9 -13.30 9.91 -9.47
CA LEU A 9 -12.21 10.16 -8.53
C LEU A 9 -12.56 9.83 -7.07
N LEU A 10 -13.84 9.64 -6.76
CA LEU A 10 -14.31 9.32 -5.40
C LEU A 10 -14.36 7.81 -5.13
N ILE A 11 -14.15 6.98 -6.16
CA ILE A 11 -14.32 5.53 -6.07
C ILE A 11 -13.01 4.85 -6.47
N SER A 12 -12.43 4.12 -5.53
CA SER A 12 -11.41 3.12 -5.81
C SER A 12 -12.07 1.76 -6.05
N VAL A 13 -11.58 1.01 -7.04
CA VAL A 13 -11.98 -0.37 -7.26
C VAL A 13 -10.88 -1.32 -6.80
N MET A 14 -11.27 -2.40 -6.14
CA MET A 14 -10.33 -3.42 -5.71
C MET A 14 -9.94 -4.31 -6.87
N GLY A 15 -8.68 -4.78 -6.87
CA GLY A 15 -8.24 -5.76 -7.84
C GLY A 15 -8.84 -7.15 -7.57
N ALA A 16 -8.98 -7.94 -8.65
CA ALA A 16 -9.50 -9.30 -8.53
C ALA A 16 -8.44 -10.27 -8.01
N ASN A 17 -8.84 -11.20 -7.13
CA ASN A 17 -8.03 -12.32 -6.60
C ASN A 17 -8.90 -13.58 -6.44
N ASP A 18 -8.32 -14.63 -5.87
CA ASP A 18 -9.00 -15.89 -5.58
C ASP A 18 -10.26 -15.73 -4.70
N LEU A 19 -10.31 -14.73 -3.81
CA LEU A 19 -11.48 -14.43 -2.97
C LEU A 19 -12.50 -13.52 -3.68
N LEU A 20 -12.04 -12.69 -4.61
CA LEU A 20 -12.85 -11.73 -5.37
C LEU A 20 -12.50 -11.83 -6.86
N PRO A 21 -13.03 -12.84 -7.57
CA PRO A 21 -12.53 -13.24 -8.88
C PRO A 21 -12.93 -12.28 -10.03
N PHE A 22 -13.78 -11.29 -9.76
CA PHE A 22 -14.33 -10.41 -10.79
C PHE A 22 -13.46 -9.16 -10.97
N ARG A 23 -12.85 -9.02 -12.15
CA ARG A 23 -12.15 -7.79 -12.54
C ARG A 23 -13.17 -6.71 -12.91
N ASP A 24 -13.12 -5.58 -12.21
CA ASP A 24 -13.91 -4.40 -12.57
C ASP A 24 -13.47 -3.85 -13.94
N GLN A 25 -14.44 -3.54 -14.80
CA GLN A 25 -14.20 -3.06 -16.17
C GLN A 25 -13.47 -1.72 -16.21
N ARG A 26 -13.51 -0.95 -15.12
CA ARG A 26 -12.77 0.31 -14.98
C ARG A 26 -11.26 0.10 -14.94
N ILE A 27 -10.76 -1.11 -14.65
CA ILE A 27 -9.34 -1.45 -14.68
C ILE A 27 -8.98 -1.93 -16.10
N PRO A 28 -8.21 -1.15 -16.89
CA PRO A 28 -7.90 -1.48 -18.28
C PRO A 28 -7.23 -2.85 -18.41
N PRO A 29 -7.52 -3.69 -19.42
CA PRO A 29 -7.01 -5.06 -19.51
C PRO A 29 -5.48 -5.21 -19.48
N ASP A 30 -4.76 -4.19 -19.95
CA ASP A 30 -3.31 -4.08 -20.02
C ASP A 30 -2.66 -3.64 -18.69
N VAL A 31 -3.46 -3.22 -17.70
CA VAL A 31 -2.97 -2.85 -16.37
C VAL A 31 -2.88 -4.09 -15.49
N GLU A 32 -1.67 -4.41 -15.04
CA GLU A 32 -1.45 -5.49 -14.07
C GLU A 32 -2.25 -5.26 -12.79
N MET A 33 -2.73 -6.38 -12.22
CA MET A 33 -3.58 -6.34 -11.03
C MET A 33 -2.83 -5.82 -9.80
N SER A 34 -3.56 -5.11 -8.95
CA SER A 34 -3.04 -4.44 -7.76
C SER A 34 -4.11 -4.43 -6.66
N ALA A 35 -3.80 -3.92 -5.48
CA ALA A 35 -4.77 -3.87 -4.38
C ALA A 35 -5.95 -2.95 -4.72
N GLY A 36 -5.68 -1.82 -5.39
CA GLY A 36 -6.70 -0.84 -5.74
C GLY A 36 -6.35 -0.04 -6.99
N TYR A 37 -7.38 0.42 -7.69
CA TYR A 37 -7.26 1.23 -8.89
C TYR A 37 -8.28 2.37 -8.88
N VAL A 38 -7.82 3.59 -9.16
CA VAL A 38 -8.70 4.74 -9.45
C VAL A 38 -8.41 5.19 -10.88
N PRO A 39 -9.42 5.21 -11.77
CA PRO A 39 -9.24 5.69 -13.14
C PRO A 39 -8.72 7.13 -13.16
N GLY A 40 -7.72 7.38 -14.02
CA GLY A 40 -7.27 8.73 -14.33
C GLY A 40 -8.22 9.44 -15.30
N ILE A 41 -7.90 10.69 -15.62
CA ILE A 41 -8.62 11.50 -16.62
C ILE A 41 -7.60 11.94 -17.69
N PRO A 42 -7.37 11.12 -18.74
CA PRO A 42 -6.30 11.37 -19.72
C PRO A 42 -6.40 12.73 -20.44
N ARG A 43 -7.62 13.16 -20.79
CA ARG A 43 -7.87 14.46 -21.46
C ARG A 43 -7.43 15.65 -20.60
N LEU A 44 -7.37 15.49 -19.28
CA LEU A 44 -6.92 16.51 -18.33
C LEU A 44 -5.49 16.26 -17.83
N GLY A 45 -4.81 15.22 -18.30
CA GLY A 45 -3.47 14.85 -17.83
C GLY A 45 -3.44 14.30 -16.40
N VAL A 46 -4.58 13.87 -15.84
CA VAL A 46 -4.63 13.28 -14.50
C VAL A 46 -4.33 11.78 -14.60
N PRO A 47 -3.25 11.26 -13.99
CA PRO A 47 -2.90 9.85 -14.05
C PRO A 47 -3.86 9.00 -13.20
N ALA A 48 -3.93 7.70 -13.52
CA ALA A 48 -4.60 6.73 -12.65
C ALA A 48 -3.82 6.52 -11.35
N LEU A 49 -4.54 6.16 -10.28
CA LEU A 49 -3.91 5.67 -9.05
C LEU A 49 -3.87 4.15 -9.08
N ARG A 50 -2.69 3.59 -8.79
CA ARG A 50 -2.43 2.16 -8.66
C ARG A 50 -1.88 1.91 -7.26
N MET A 51 -2.58 1.09 -6.50
CA MET A 51 -2.35 0.90 -5.07
C MET A 51 -1.80 -0.49 -4.76
N SER A 52 -0.89 -0.60 -3.80
CA SER A 52 -0.34 -1.88 -3.33
C SER A 52 -0.27 -1.94 -1.80
N ASP A 53 -0.40 -3.15 -1.24
CA ASP A 53 -0.19 -3.46 0.19
C ASP A 53 1.32 -3.58 0.50
N ALA A 54 1.69 -3.34 1.77
CA ALA A 54 2.55 -2.16 1.87
C ALA A 54 3.57 -2.01 3.02
N SER A 55 3.19 -2.16 4.30
CA SER A 55 4.00 -1.62 5.42
C SER A 55 5.35 -2.32 5.61
N LEU A 56 5.49 -3.56 5.14
CA LEU A 56 6.70 -4.39 5.26
C LEU A 56 7.37 -4.62 3.90
N GLY A 57 6.97 -3.87 2.86
CA GLY A 57 7.38 -4.09 1.48
C GLY A 57 6.19 -4.09 0.51
N VAL A 58 6.50 -4.18 -0.79
CA VAL A 58 5.49 -4.18 -1.85
C VAL A 58 4.91 -5.58 -2.04
N THR A 59 3.63 -5.75 -1.76
CA THR A 59 2.98 -7.05 -1.82
C THR A 59 2.67 -7.48 -3.26
N ASN A 60 2.88 -8.77 -3.51
CA ASN A 60 2.42 -9.46 -4.71
C ASN A 60 1.70 -10.76 -4.31
N PRO A 61 0.36 -10.77 -4.20
CA PRO A 61 -0.39 -11.94 -3.77
C PRO A 61 -0.61 -12.95 -4.93
N GLY A 62 0.25 -12.94 -5.95
CA GLY A 62 0.10 -13.75 -7.16
C GLY A 62 -0.45 -13.01 -8.38
N TYR A 63 -0.64 -11.70 -8.29
CA TYR A 63 -1.11 -10.85 -9.40
C TYR A 63 -0.09 -10.67 -10.51
N ARG A 64 1.19 -10.74 -10.18
CA ARG A 64 2.30 -10.45 -11.08
C ARG A 64 3.29 -11.61 -11.04
N PRO A 65 3.09 -12.66 -11.86
CA PRO A 65 3.97 -13.83 -11.84
C PRO A 65 5.43 -13.45 -12.07
N GLY A 66 6.33 -13.91 -11.19
CA GLY A 66 7.77 -13.61 -11.26
C GLY A 66 8.20 -12.27 -10.64
N ASP A 67 7.26 -11.41 -10.22
CA ASP A 67 7.57 -10.20 -9.45
C ASP A 67 7.92 -10.57 -7.99
N THR A 68 9.12 -10.20 -7.57
CA THR A 68 9.63 -10.35 -6.21
C THR A 68 9.87 -8.97 -5.61
N ALA A 69 9.71 -8.81 -4.30
CA ALA A 69 9.89 -7.55 -3.61
C ALA A 69 10.69 -7.75 -2.32
N THR A 70 11.24 -6.67 -1.80
CA THR A 70 12.00 -6.68 -0.55
C THR A 70 11.05 -6.90 0.62
N ALA A 71 11.24 -8.01 1.35
CA ALA A 71 10.55 -8.25 2.61
C ALA A 71 11.35 -7.62 3.76
N LEU A 72 10.89 -6.46 4.24
CA LEU A 72 11.50 -5.77 5.38
C LEU A 72 11.11 -6.43 6.71
N PRO A 73 11.87 -6.17 7.79
CA PRO A 73 11.48 -6.59 9.14
C PRO A 73 10.09 -6.09 9.52
N ALA A 74 9.42 -6.84 10.40
CA ALA A 74 8.16 -6.45 11.02
C ALA A 74 8.20 -5.02 11.60
N GLY A 75 7.08 -4.30 11.61
CA GLY A 75 6.99 -2.94 12.16
C GLY A 75 7.43 -2.88 13.62
N LEU A 76 7.11 -3.92 14.39
CA LEU A 76 7.54 -4.08 15.78
C LEU A 76 9.07 -4.18 15.91
N ALA A 77 9.73 -4.84 14.96
CA ALA A 77 11.20 -4.97 14.96
C ALA A 77 11.87 -3.64 14.60
N LEU A 78 11.30 -2.89 13.65
CA LEU A 78 11.74 -1.54 13.33
C LEU A 78 11.57 -0.60 14.54
N ALA A 79 10.44 -0.69 15.24
CA ALA A 79 10.15 0.13 16.42
C ALA A 79 11.09 -0.17 17.60
N ALA A 80 11.49 -1.42 17.76
CA ALA A 80 12.46 -1.84 18.77
C ALA A 80 13.86 -1.23 18.60
N CYS A 81 14.16 -0.61 17.44
CA CYS A 81 15.39 0.15 17.24
C CYS A 81 15.36 1.56 17.83
N PHE A 82 14.18 2.13 18.10
CA PHE A 82 14.01 3.53 18.55
C PHE A 82 14.74 4.55 17.66
N ASP A 83 14.82 4.27 16.35
CA ASP A 83 15.58 5.07 15.38
C ASP A 83 14.66 5.61 14.27
N PRO A 84 14.28 6.90 14.33
CA PRO A 84 13.44 7.54 13.32
C PRO A 84 14.11 7.63 11.94
N GLU A 85 15.44 7.68 11.89
CA GLU A 85 16.16 7.74 10.61
C GLU A 85 16.13 6.38 9.92
N LEU A 86 16.26 5.29 10.68
CA LEU A 86 16.07 3.94 10.15
C LEU A 86 14.64 3.74 9.61
N ALA A 87 13.62 4.25 10.31
CA ALA A 87 12.24 4.21 9.84
C ALA A 87 12.06 4.99 8.52
N ARG A 88 12.64 6.19 8.43
CA ARG A 88 12.64 7.01 7.22
C ARG A 88 13.30 6.30 6.03
N VAL A 89 14.47 5.69 6.24
CA VAL A 89 15.19 4.93 5.20
C VAL A 89 14.40 3.70 4.76
N SER A 90 13.76 3.01 5.71
CA SER A 90 12.91 1.84 5.43
C SER A 90 11.71 2.24 4.55
N GLY A 91 10.99 3.31 4.93
CA GLY A 91 9.89 3.84 4.12
C GLY A 91 10.32 4.32 2.73
N ALA A 92 11.49 4.96 2.63
CA ALA A 92 12.04 5.39 1.34
C ALA A 92 12.36 4.20 0.42
N ALA A 93 12.88 3.10 0.98
CA ALA A 93 13.15 1.87 0.22
C ALA A 93 11.84 1.27 -0.34
N ILE A 94 10.80 1.15 0.49
CA ILE A 94 9.47 0.66 0.04
C ILE A 94 8.91 1.59 -1.05
N GLY A 95 8.96 2.91 -0.84
CA GLY A 95 8.46 3.89 -1.80
C GLY A 95 9.18 3.83 -3.15
N HIS A 96 10.50 3.64 -3.14
CA HIS A 96 11.28 3.46 -4.37
C HIS A 96 10.89 2.17 -5.09
N GLU A 97 10.77 1.07 -4.35
CA GLU A 97 10.39 -0.24 -4.88
C GLU A 97 8.95 -0.27 -5.44
N ALA A 98 8.03 0.45 -4.81
CA ALA A 98 6.66 0.62 -5.28
C ALA A 98 6.61 1.41 -6.57
N ARG A 99 7.34 2.53 -6.63
CA ARG A 99 7.43 3.37 -7.83
C ARG A 99 8.03 2.63 -9.01
N SER A 100 9.06 1.80 -8.80
CA SER A 100 9.68 1.03 -9.87
C SER A 100 8.74 -0.01 -10.50
N ARG A 101 7.68 -0.41 -9.79
CA ARG A 101 6.60 -1.29 -10.26
C ARG A 101 5.37 -0.54 -10.79
N GLY A 102 5.44 0.78 -10.86
CA GLY A 102 4.36 1.63 -11.35
C GLY A 102 3.20 1.81 -10.37
N PHE A 103 3.41 1.52 -9.08
CA PHE A 103 2.50 1.94 -8.01
C PHE A 103 2.80 3.37 -7.60
N ASN A 104 1.75 4.13 -7.32
CA ASN A 104 1.85 5.52 -6.89
C ASN A 104 1.07 5.79 -5.60
N VAL A 105 0.49 4.75 -4.99
CA VAL A 105 -0.12 4.77 -3.67
C VAL A 105 0.28 3.47 -2.95
N LEU A 106 0.73 3.59 -1.71
CA LEU A 106 0.95 2.45 -0.82
C LEU A 106 -0.09 2.48 0.30
N LEU A 107 -0.70 1.34 0.58
CA LEU A 107 -1.63 1.14 1.69
C LEU A 107 -0.84 0.83 2.98
N ALA A 108 0.19 1.64 3.26
CA ALA A 108 1.20 1.45 4.31
C ALA A 108 0.92 2.32 5.55
N GLY A 109 1.78 2.17 6.55
CA GLY A 109 1.79 3.03 7.74
C GLY A 109 0.75 2.58 8.76
N GLY A 110 0.65 1.27 8.99
CA GLY A 110 -0.19 0.74 10.06
C GLY A 110 0.30 1.23 11.42
N ILE A 111 -0.49 2.11 12.07
CA ILE A 111 -0.15 2.74 13.35
C ILE A 111 -1.14 2.43 14.47
N ASN A 112 -1.87 1.31 14.37
CA ASN A 112 -2.72 0.87 15.46
C ASN A 112 -1.86 0.55 16.69
N LEU A 113 -2.31 0.95 17.88
CA LEU A 113 -1.60 0.62 19.11
C LEU A 113 -1.74 -0.87 19.43
N ALA A 114 -0.64 -1.49 19.86
CA ALA A 114 -0.58 -2.88 20.31
C ALA A 114 -1.28 -3.07 21.68
N ARG A 115 -2.61 -2.86 21.71
CA ARG A 115 -3.43 -2.86 22.93
C ARG A 115 -3.68 -4.25 23.51
N ASP A 116 -3.88 -5.24 22.65
CA ASP A 116 -4.17 -6.63 23.04
C ASP A 116 -3.08 -7.53 22.46
N PRO A 117 -2.35 -8.31 23.29
CA PRO A 117 -1.26 -9.15 22.81
C PRO A 117 -1.73 -10.28 21.87
N ARG A 118 -3.03 -10.60 21.86
CA ARG A 118 -3.62 -11.64 21.00
C ARG A 118 -3.97 -11.14 19.59
N ASN A 119 -3.83 -9.84 19.32
CA ASN A 119 -4.13 -9.29 18.00
C ASN A 119 -3.13 -9.83 16.97
N GLY A 120 -3.65 -10.56 15.99
CA GLY A 120 -2.85 -11.20 14.94
C GLY A 120 -2.08 -10.23 14.03
N ARG A 121 -2.38 -8.93 14.07
CA ARG A 121 -1.71 -7.88 13.28
C ARG A 121 -0.69 -7.05 14.06
N ASN A 122 -0.43 -7.37 15.33
CA ASN A 122 0.54 -6.59 16.13
C ASN A 122 1.93 -6.51 15.48
N PHE A 123 2.33 -7.52 14.70
CA PHE A 123 3.60 -7.51 13.98
C PHE A 123 3.68 -6.45 12.86
N GLU A 124 2.54 -6.00 12.32
CA GLU A 124 2.47 -4.97 11.28
C GLU A 124 2.54 -3.55 11.84
N TYR A 125 2.29 -3.38 13.14
CA TYR A 125 2.25 -2.09 13.82
C TYR A 125 3.54 -1.82 14.59
N LEU A 126 3.67 -0.60 15.11
CA LEU A 126 4.91 -0.11 15.72
C LEU A 126 5.01 -0.41 17.23
N SER A 127 4.06 0.08 18.04
CA SER A 127 4.17 0.00 19.50
C SER A 127 2.81 0.06 20.21
N GLU A 128 2.81 -0.26 21.50
CA GLU A 128 1.72 0.11 22.43
C GLU A 128 1.80 1.59 22.85
N ASP A 129 2.98 2.20 22.74
CA ASP A 129 3.23 3.59 23.10
C ASP A 129 2.89 4.55 21.94
N PRO A 130 2.03 5.56 22.16
CA PRO A 130 1.61 6.48 21.11
C PRO A 130 2.72 7.45 20.69
N LEU A 131 3.67 7.79 21.57
CA LEU A 131 4.75 8.71 21.22
C LEU A 131 5.74 8.03 20.27
N LEU A 132 6.16 6.80 20.58
CA LEU A 132 7.03 6.00 19.73
C LEU A 132 6.35 5.72 18.38
N SER A 133 5.08 5.33 18.41
CA SER A 133 4.31 5.08 17.19
C SER A 133 4.22 6.32 16.30
N ALA A 134 3.95 7.50 16.87
CA ALA A 134 3.88 8.75 16.12
C ALA A 134 5.26 9.24 15.62
N THR A 135 6.32 8.94 16.36
CA THR A 135 7.69 9.37 16.01
C THR A 135 8.25 8.59 14.82
N LEU A 136 7.84 7.33 14.66
CA LEU A 136 8.36 6.43 13.62
C LEU A 136 7.46 6.33 12.38
N ALA A 137 6.25 6.87 12.42
CA ALA A 137 5.25 6.79 11.36
C ALA A 137 5.39 7.86 10.27
#